data_AF-A0A015VZJ2-F1
#
_entry.id   AF-A0A015VZJ2-F1
#
_cell.length_a   1.000
_cell.length_b   1.000
_cell.length_c   1.000
_cell.angle_alpha   90.00
_cell.angle_beta   90.00
_cell.angle_gamma   90.00
#
_symmetry.space_group_name_H-M   'P 1'
#
loop_
_entity.id
_entity.type
_entity.pdbx_description
1 polymer ?
#
loop_
_entity_poly.entity_id
_entity_poly.type
_entity_poly.pdbx_seq_one_letter_code
_entity_poly.pdbx_strand_id
1 'polypeptide(L)'
;MHIKTNPKDKMSFNQLYNDYQTRFLNFANTYVRDWDVAEDITTEALIYYWENRNTLSEVSNIPAYILTIIKNKSLNYLRHLQIREEHSENIRKYIEWELNARIVSLDACEPY
;
A
#
# COMPACT_ATOMS: atom_id res chain seq x y z
N MET A 1 5.67 26.37 1.97
CA MET A 1 6.60 25.36 2.52
C MET A 1 8.00 25.68 1.99
N HIS A 2 8.89 26.21 2.85
CA HIS A 2 10.25 26.58 2.44
C HIS A 2 11.18 25.37 2.59
N ILE A 3 11.48 24.71 1.47
CA ILE A 3 12.44 23.60 1.44
C ILE A 3 13.84 24.23 1.45
N LYS A 4 14.61 24.02 2.53
CA LYS A 4 16.01 24.42 2.59
C LYS A 4 16.82 23.54 1.63
N THR A 5 17.06 24.04 0.43
CA THR A 5 17.99 23.43 -0.53
C THR A 5 19.42 23.80 -0.12
N ASN A 6 20.26 22.78 0.12
CA ASN A 6 21.69 22.99 0.28
C ASN A 6 22.26 23.53 -1.05
N PRO A 7 22.99 24.66 -1.08
CA PRO A 7 23.45 25.28 -2.33
C PRO A 7 24.40 24.42 -3.17
N LYS A 8 24.89 23.28 -2.65
CA LYS A 8 25.64 22.26 -3.42
C LYS A 8 24.76 21.14 -4.01
N ASP A 9 23.49 21.06 -3.63
CA ASP A 9 22.55 20.04 -4.07
C ASP A 9 21.97 20.45 -5.43
N LYS A 10 22.58 19.94 -6.51
CA LYS A 10 22.16 20.25 -7.89
C LYS A 10 20.86 19.55 -8.29
N MET A 11 20.41 18.58 -7.49
CA MET A 11 19.24 17.76 -7.78
C MET A 11 17.98 18.42 -7.22
N SER A 12 16.98 18.65 -8.08
CA SER A 12 15.66 19.08 -7.65
C SER A 12 14.73 17.90 -7.35
N PHE A 13 13.68 18.14 -6.57
CA PHE A 13 12.64 17.11 -6.34
C PHE A 13 12.02 16.63 -7.65
N ASN A 14 11.72 17.55 -8.58
CA ASN A 14 11.15 17.20 -9.88
C ASN A 14 12.08 16.28 -10.69
N GLN A 15 13.40 16.47 -10.60
CA GLN A 15 14.36 15.55 -11.23
C GLN A 15 14.30 14.17 -10.56
N LEU A 16 14.34 14.09 -9.22
CA LEU A 16 14.19 12.83 -8.50
C LEU A 16 12.91 12.09 -8.88
N TYR A 17 11.80 12.83 -8.93
CA TYR A 17 10.51 12.28 -9.27
C TYR A 17 10.51 11.72 -10.69
N ASN A 18 10.91 12.52 -11.68
CA ASN A 18 10.95 12.10 -13.08
C ASN A 18 11.90 10.92 -13.34
N ASP A 19 13.05 10.88 -12.65
CA ASP A 19 14.07 9.84 -12.84
C ASP A 19 13.60 8.47 -12.33
N TYR A 20 12.75 8.44 -11.29
CA TYR A 20 12.46 7.20 -10.57
C TYR A 20 10.98 6.80 -10.51
N GLN A 21 10.03 7.73 -10.68
CA GLN A 21 8.59 7.48 -10.50
C GLN A 21 8.13 6.26 -11.29
N THR A 22 8.36 6.20 -12.60
CA THR A 22 7.87 5.10 -13.45
C THR A 22 8.35 3.73 -12.97
N ARG A 23 9.64 3.62 -12.61
CA ARG A 23 10.23 2.35 -12.16
C ARG A 23 9.65 1.93 -10.81
N PHE A 24 9.49 2.87 -9.89
CA PHE A 24 8.98 2.64 -8.55
C PHE A 24 7.48 2.35 -8.52
N LEU A 25 6.71 3.05 -9.36
CA LEU A 25 5.30 2.80 -9.61
C LEU A 25 5.07 1.37 -10.11
N ASN A 26 5.82 0.95 -11.14
CA ASN A 26 5.73 -0.42 -11.66
C ASN A 26 6.10 -1.47 -10.60
N PHE A 27 7.13 -1.20 -9.79
CA PHE A 27 7.51 -2.08 -8.69
C PHE A 27 6.40 -2.20 -7.65
N ALA A 28 5.84 -1.09 -7.17
CA ALA A 28 4.73 -1.09 -6.22
C ALA A 28 3.51 -1.84 -6.80
N ASN A 29 3.14 -1.54 -8.05
CA ASN A 29 1.99 -2.13 -8.72
C ASN A 29 2.12 -3.65 -8.94
N THR A 30 3.34 -4.16 -9.08
CA THR A 30 3.58 -5.63 -9.15
C THR A 30 3.02 -6.35 -7.91
N TYR A 31 2.99 -5.67 -6.75
CA TYR A 31 2.48 -6.20 -5.49
C TYR A 31 1.04 -5.78 -5.22
N VAL A 32 0.74 -4.48 -5.28
CA VAL A 32 -0.56 -3.96 -4.83
C VAL A 32 -1.67 -4.13 -5.89
N ARG A 33 -1.31 -4.28 -7.17
CA ARG A 33 -2.22 -4.49 -8.30
C ARG A 33 -3.36 -3.45 -8.41
N ASP A 34 -3.06 -2.24 -7.98
CA ASP A 34 -3.93 -1.08 -7.97
C ASP A 34 -3.05 0.13 -8.27
N TRP A 35 -3.30 0.78 -9.41
CA TRP A 35 -2.45 1.86 -9.89
C TRP A 35 -2.53 3.11 -9.01
N ASP A 36 -3.71 3.41 -8.46
CA ASP A 36 -3.91 4.58 -7.59
C ASP A 36 -3.14 4.36 -6.28
N VAL A 37 -3.25 3.16 -5.69
CA VAL A 37 -2.50 2.80 -4.48
C VAL A 37 -0.98 2.77 -4.75
N ALA A 38 -0.57 2.26 -5.91
CA ALA A 38 0.84 2.21 -6.28
C ALA A 38 1.44 3.62 -6.44
N GLU A 39 0.67 4.56 -7.00
CA GLU A 39 1.06 5.96 -7.16
C GLU A 39 1.20 6.65 -5.81
N ASP A 40 0.22 6.51 -4.92
CA ASP A 40 0.28 7.04 -3.56
C ASP A 40 1.51 6.54 -2.81
N ILE A 41 1.74 5.22 -2.80
CA ILE A 41 2.91 4.62 -2.12
C ILE A 41 4.22 5.16 -2.69
N THR A 42 4.33 5.28 -4.02
CA THR A 42 5.55 5.75 -4.69
C THR A 42 5.82 7.21 -4.38
N THR A 43 4.78 8.05 -4.44
CA THR A 43 4.85 9.47 -4.17
C THR A 43 5.23 9.73 -2.72
N GLU A 44 4.58 9.06 -1.77
CA GLU A 44 4.92 9.15 -0.35
C GLU A 44 6.36 8.74 -0.06
N ALA A 45 6.86 7.69 -0.72
CA ALA A 45 8.24 7.23 -0.54
C ALA A 45 9.27 8.24 -1.06
N LEU A 46 9.01 8.86 -2.22
CA LEU A 46 9.86 9.90 -2.81
C LEU A 46 9.87 11.17 -1.96
N ILE A 47 8.70 11.61 -1.47
CA ILE A 47 8.57 12.76 -0.57
C ILE A 47 9.33 12.49 0.73
N TYR A 48 9.10 11.32 1.35
CA TYR A 48 9.75 10.95 2.60
C TYR A 48 11.27 10.96 2.46
N TYR A 49 11.81 10.38 1.39
CA TYR A 49 13.24 10.46 1.12
C TYR A 49 13.70 11.91 0.96
N TRP A 50 12.99 12.71 0.15
CA TRP A 50 13.35 14.10 -0.12
C TRP A 50 13.44 14.95 1.14
N GLU A 51 12.49 14.79 2.07
CA GLU A 51 12.46 15.52 3.35
C GLU A 51 13.60 15.12 4.29
N ASN A 52 14.02 13.85 4.24
CA ASN A 52 15.03 13.29 5.15
C ASN A 52 16.45 13.22 4.56
N ARG A 53 16.64 13.50 3.26
CA ARG A 53 17.93 13.29 2.57
C ARG A 53 19.13 14.01 3.20
N ASN A 54 18.92 15.14 3.87
CA ASN A 54 20.00 15.92 4.50
C ASN A 54 20.54 15.25 5.77
N THR A 55 19.74 14.41 6.44
CA THR A 55 20.14 13.65 7.64
C THR A 55 20.61 12.24 7.29
N LEU A 56 20.35 11.78 6.07
CA LEU A 56 20.71 10.46 5.54
C LEU A 56 22.12 10.42 4.92
N SER A 57 23.08 11.19 5.46
CA SER A 57 24.42 11.41 4.85
C SER A 57 25.25 10.14 4.60
N GLU A 58 24.82 8.98 5.08
CA GLU A 58 25.45 7.67 4.88
C GLU A 58 24.73 6.76 3.86
N VAL A 59 23.59 7.18 3.29
CA VAL A 59 22.87 6.34 2.32
C VAL A 59 23.64 6.30 1.00
N SER A 60 24.38 5.21 0.80
CA SER A 60 25.19 4.95 -0.40
C SER A 60 24.37 4.62 -1.65
N ASN A 61 23.10 4.23 -1.49
CA ASN A 61 22.21 3.84 -2.59
C ASN A 61 20.78 4.36 -2.40
N ILE A 62 20.51 5.54 -2.96
CA ILE A 62 19.21 6.22 -2.90
C ILE A 62 18.08 5.33 -3.47
N PRO A 63 18.21 4.72 -4.66
CA PRO A 63 17.17 3.84 -5.18
C PRO A 63 16.82 2.66 -4.26
N ALA A 64 17.82 2.00 -3.68
CA ALA A 64 17.59 0.86 -2.77
C ALA A 64 16.86 1.29 -1.49
N TYR A 65 17.20 2.48 -0.97
CA TYR A 65 16.53 3.05 0.19
C TYR A 65 15.04 3.33 -0.10
N ILE A 66 14.73 4.00 -1.22
CA ILE A 66 13.35 4.31 -1.61
C ILE A 66 12.55 3.03 -1.88
N LEU A 67 13.15 2.04 -2.56
CA LEU A 67 12.52 0.73 -2.77
C LEU A 67 12.19 0.01 -1.47
N THR A 68 13.01 0.17 -0.43
CA THR A 68 12.74 -0.40 0.89
C THR A 68 11.50 0.24 1.52
N ILE A 69 11.36 1.57 1.40
CA ILE A 69 10.16 2.28 1.86
C ILE A 69 8.93 1.81 1.10
N ILE A 70 9.01 1.72 -0.23
CA ILE A 70 7.92 1.24 -1.08
C ILE A 70 7.51 -0.18 -0.67
N LYS A 71 8.48 -1.09 -0.56
CA LYS A 71 8.22 -2.48 -0.12
C LYS A 71 7.48 -2.52 1.21
N ASN A 72 7.92 -1.74 2.20
CA ASN A 72 7.30 -1.73 3.52
C ASN A 72 5.87 -1.18 3.48
N LYS A 73 5.63 -0.10 2.71
CA LYS A 73 4.30 0.47 2.52
C LYS A 73 3.37 -0.50 1.78
N SER A 74 3.82 -1.13 0.69
CA SER A 74 3.06 -2.16 -0.01
C SER A 74 2.72 -3.35 0.90
N LEU A 75 3.67 -3.80 1.72
CA LEU A 75 3.42 -4.88 2.68
C LEU A 75 2.36 -4.50 3.72
N ASN A 76 2.41 -3.28 4.25
CA ASN A 76 1.41 -2.79 5.20
C ASN A 76 0.02 -2.69 4.55
N TYR A 77 -0.07 -2.15 3.34
CA TYR A 77 -1.32 -2.12 2.56
C TYR A 77 -1.91 -3.52 2.39
N LEU A 78 -1.11 -4.50 1.96
CA LEU A 78 -1.57 -5.88 1.76
C LEU A 78 -2.02 -6.54 3.07
N ARG A 79 -1.35 -6.27 4.19
CA ARG A 79 -1.77 -6.77 5.52
C ARG A 79 -3.12 -6.18 5.93
N HIS A 80 -3.35 -4.89 5.70
CA HIS A 80 -4.63 -4.26 5.98
C HIS A 80 -5.74 -4.85 5.10
N LEU A 81 -5.46 -5.11 3.82
CA LEU A 81 -6.39 -5.76 2.91
C LEU A 81 -6.74 -7.18 3.39
N GLN A 82 -5.74 -7.96 3.79
CA GLN A 82 -5.94 -9.32 4.33
C GLN A 82 -6.85 -9.33 5.56
N ILE A 83 -6.60 -8.43 6.52
CA ILE A 83 -7.42 -8.32 7.74
C ILE A 83 -8.86 -7.95 7.39
N ARG A 84 -9.05 -6.99 6.47
CA ARG A 84 -10.38 -6.58 6.01
C ARG A 84 -11.13 -7.75 5.36
N GLU A 85 -10.46 -8.54 4.53
CA GLU A 85 -11.04 -9.71 3.88
C GLU A 85 -11.40 -10.81 4.89
N GLU A 86 -10.53 -11.09 5.85
CA GLU A 86 -10.80 -12.05 6.92
C GLU A 86 -12.04 -11.66 7.75
N HIS A 87 -12.18 -10.39 8.11
CA HIS A 87 -13.36 -9.90 8.79
C HIS A 87 -14.63 -10.03 7.94
N SER A 88 -14.55 -9.70 6.64
CA SER A 88 -15.66 -9.86 5.69
C SER A 88 -16.11 -11.32 5.60
N GLU A 89 -15.17 -12.24 5.47
CA GLU A 89 -15.43 -13.68 5.40
C GLU A 89 -16.07 -14.23 6.68
N ASN A 90 -15.63 -13.75 7.85
CA ASN A 90 -16.23 -14.16 9.12
C ASN A 90 -17.69 -13.71 9.24
N ILE A 91 -18.00 -12.48 8.82
CA ILE A 91 -19.38 -11.98 8.78
C ILE A 91 -20.21 -12.80 7.78
N ARG A 92 -19.66 -13.08 6.60
CA ARG A 92 -20.32 -13.89 5.56
C ARG A 92 -20.69 -15.28 6.08
N LYS A 93 -19.77 -15.95 6.77
CA LYS A 93 -20.01 -17.28 7.40
C LYS A 93 -21.13 -17.24 8.43
N TYR A 94 -21.20 -16.20 9.25
CA TYR A 94 -22.28 -16.04 10.22
C TYR A 94 -23.65 -15.93 9.53
N ILE A 95 -23.74 -15.08 8.50
CA ILE A 95 -24.97 -14.88 7.72
C ILE A 95 -25.37 -16.20 7.04
N GLU A 96 -24.42 -16.91 6.46
CA GLU A 96 -24.63 -18.20 5.81
C GLU A 96 -25.15 -19.26 6.79
N TRP A 97 -24.55 -19.34 7.99
CA TRP A 97 -25.03 -20.22 9.06
C TRP A 97 -26.48 -19.92 9.46
N GLU A 98 -26.80 -18.64 9.66
CA GLU A 98 -28.14 -18.21 10.04
C GLU A 98 -29.18 -18.53 8.96
N LEU A 99 -28.86 -18.26 7.69
CA LEU A 99 -29.73 -18.60 6.56
C LEU A 99 -29.97 -20.11 6.46
N ASN A 100 -28.91 -20.91 6.59
CA ASN A 100 -29.03 -22.37 6.55
C ASN A 100 -29.90 -22.91 7.69
N ALA A 101 -29.74 -22.38 8.91
CA ALA A 101 -30.60 -22.77 10.04
C ALA A 101 -32.08 -22.48 9.77
N ARG A 102 -32.38 -21.33 9.16
CA ARG A 102 -33.75 -20.96 8.76
C ARG A 102 -34.29 -21.89 7.67
N ILE A 103 -33.51 -22.18 6.62
CA ILE A 103 -33.90 -23.09 5.54
C ILE A 103 -34.21 -24.48 6.11
N VAL A 104 -33.30 -25.06 6.89
CA VAL A 104 -33.49 -26.38 7.51
C VAL A 104 -34.73 -26.41 8.39
N SER A 105 -34.98 -25.36 9.17
CA SER A 105 -36.18 -25.29 10.03
C SER A 105 -37.48 -25.26 9.22
N LEU A 106 -37.47 -24.64 8.04
CA LEU A 106 -38.62 -24.59 7.15
C LEU A 106 -38.82 -25.91 6.42
N ASP A 107 -37.76 -26.51 5.88
CA ASP A 107 -37.82 -27.83 5.20
C ASP A 107 -38.28 -28.93 6.16
N ALA A 108 -37.92 -28.85 7.45
CA ALA A 108 -38.38 -29.79 8.46
C ALA A 108 -39.87 -29.62 8.83
N CYS A 109 -40.47 -28.48 8.50
CA CYS A 109 -41.88 -28.17 8.68
C CYS A 109 -42.66 -28.41 7.38
N GLU A 110 -42.64 -29.63 6.84
CA GLU A 110 -43.60 -30.00 5.78
C GLU A 110 -44.96 -30.33 6.39
N PRO A 111 -46.04 -29.59 6.04
CA PRO A 111 -47.39 -29.94 6.45
C PRO A 111 -47.89 -31.17 5.66
N TYR A 112 -48.44 -32.15 6.38
CA TYR A 112 -49.08 -33.35 5.84
C TYR A 112 -50.18 -33.07 4.80
#